data_AF-A0AAV6IC04-F1
#
_entry.id   AF-A0AAV6IC04-F1
#
_cell.length_a   1.000
_cell.length_b   1.000
_cell.length_c   1.000
_cell.angle_alpha   90.00
_cell.angle_beta   90.00
_cell.angle_gamma   90.00
#
_symmetry.space_group_name_H-M   'P 1'
#
loop_
_entity.id
_entity.type
_entity.pdbx_description
1 polymer ?
#
loop_
_entity_poly.entity_id
_entity_poly.type
_entity_poly.pdbx_seq_one_letter_code
_entity_poly.pdbx_strand_id
1 'polypeptide(L)'
;MGRGKIVIKRIDNSTSRQVTFSKRRNGLLKKAKELSILCEAEVGLIVFSSTGKLYDFASSSTKAVIERYNRLKEERIQLLNPISEDQFWETEAASLRQQLQYLQEMHRQLLGEGLSGLTFKDLQNLENQLEMSLKGIRMKKESSIHQENIELHKKVSQMCQENKELRKKVYGAEGIDQANGSSQVSHGLLGYEFQAPTNLQLSQPQSQERSFMNTI
;
A
#
# COMPACT_ATOMS: atom_id res chain seq x y z
N MET A 1 47.87 40.73 -8.27
CA MET A 1 47.66 39.59 -9.18
C MET A 1 46.31 39.76 -9.88
N GLY A 2 46.29 40.28 -11.12
CA GLY A 2 45.04 40.58 -11.85
C GLY A 2 44.32 39.34 -12.39
N ARG A 3 43.04 39.48 -12.73
CA ARG A 3 42.25 38.41 -13.39
C ARG A 3 42.61 38.35 -14.89
N GLY A 4 43.24 37.26 -15.33
CA GLY A 4 43.49 37.01 -16.75
C GLY A 4 42.22 36.62 -17.52
N LYS A 5 42.14 36.98 -18.81
CA LYS A 5 41.07 36.54 -19.71
C LYS A 5 41.18 35.03 -19.94
N ILE A 6 40.06 34.32 -19.87
CA ILE A 6 39.98 32.88 -20.15
C ILE A 6 39.03 32.61 -21.32
N VAL A 7 39.29 31.53 -22.06
CA VAL A 7 38.43 31.05 -23.16
C VAL A 7 37.20 30.35 -22.58
N ILE A 8 36.02 30.53 -23.19
CA ILE A 8 34.78 29.84 -22.81
C ILE A 8 34.79 28.42 -23.40
N LYS A 9 35.45 27.51 -22.69
CA LYS A 9 35.46 26.06 -22.93
C LYS A 9 35.51 25.30 -21.60
N ARG A 10 35.26 23.99 -21.63
CA ARG A 10 35.43 23.12 -20.46
C ARG A 10 36.87 23.24 -19.93
N ILE A 11 37.02 23.40 -18.62
CA ILE A 11 38.33 23.40 -17.94
C ILE A 11 38.73 21.95 -17.69
N ASP A 12 39.86 21.50 -18.20
CA ASP A 12 40.30 20.10 -18.11
C ASP A 12 40.81 19.74 -16.71
N ASN A 13 41.64 20.60 -16.12
CA ASN A 13 42.15 20.43 -14.76
C ASN A 13 41.00 20.42 -13.74
N SER A 14 40.85 19.32 -13.00
CA SER A 14 39.78 19.11 -12.02
C SER A 14 39.79 20.11 -10.86
N THR A 15 40.96 20.39 -10.29
CA THR A 15 41.13 21.34 -9.19
C THR A 15 40.77 22.76 -9.65
N SER A 16 41.31 23.20 -10.79
CA SER A 16 40.96 24.51 -11.35
C SER A 16 39.47 24.60 -11.67
N ARG A 17 38.87 23.55 -12.24
CA ARG A 17 37.44 23.49 -12.54
C ARG A 17 36.59 23.61 -11.27
N GLN A 18 36.95 22.93 -10.19
CA GLN A 18 36.22 22.98 -8.92
C GLN A 18 36.27 24.36 -8.27
N VAL A 19 37.45 25.00 -8.26
CA VAL A 19 37.62 26.36 -7.74
C VAL A 19 36.86 27.37 -8.58
N THR A 20 36.95 27.27 -9.91
CA THR A 20 36.21 28.14 -10.83
C THR A 20 34.71 27.94 -10.72
N PHE A 21 34.22 26.70 -10.62
CA PHE A 21 32.80 26.40 -10.39
C PHE A 21 32.31 27.09 -9.12
N SER A 22 33.02 26.92 -8.01
CA SER A 22 32.64 27.51 -6.72
C SER A 22 32.57 29.04 -6.79
N LYS A 23 33.56 29.68 -7.42
CA LYS A 23 33.60 31.15 -7.59
C LYS A 23 32.51 31.65 -8.53
N ARG A 24 32.32 31.01 -9.70
CA ARG A 24 31.34 31.43 -10.72
C ARG A 24 29.91 31.17 -10.26
N ARG A 25 29.63 30.01 -9.65
CA ARG A 25 28.33 29.69 -9.07
C ARG A 25 27.93 30.73 -8.03
N ASN A 26 28.84 31.06 -7.10
CA ASN A 26 28.57 32.08 -6.08
C ASN A 26 28.36 33.47 -6.71
N GLY A 27 29.14 33.83 -7.73
CA GLY A 27 28.95 35.08 -8.47
C GLY A 27 27.61 35.15 -9.21
N LEU A 28 27.18 34.03 -9.81
CA LEU A 28 25.90 33.93 -10.51
C LEU A 28 24.72 34.00 -9.55
N LEU A 29 24.80 33.31 -8.40
CA LEU A 29 23.81 33.39 -7.32
C LEU A 29 23.65 34.83 -6.81
N LYS A 30 24.76 35.56 -6.62
CA LYS A 30 24.71 36.97 -6.23
C LYS A 30 23.99 37.83 -7.26
N LYS A 31 24.31 37.66 -8.54
CA LYS A 31 23.65 38.41 -9.63
C LYS A 31 22.16 38.10 -9.74
N ALA A 32 21.77 36.83 -9.61
CA ALA A 32 20.36 36.43 -9.60
C ALA A 32 19.61 37.07 -8.44
N LYS A 33 20.22 37.12 -7.25
CA LYS A 33 19.66 37.79 -6.08
C LYS A 33 19.53 39.30 -6.27
N GLU A 34 20.57 39.95 -6.77
CA GLU A 34 20.57 41.38 -7.08
C GLU A 34 19.45 41.72 -8.07
N LEU A 35 19.32 40.97 -9.17
CA LEU A 35 18.27 41.18 -10.17
C LEU A 35 16.87 41.04 -9.59
N SER A 36 16.66 40.00 -8.76
CA SER A 36 15.37 39.78 -8.13
C SER A 36 14.96 40.93 -7.21
N ILE A 37 15.90 41.47 -6.44
CA ILE A 37 15.63 42.57 -5.50
C ILE A 37 15.49 43.90 -6.24
N LEU A 38 16.40 44.22 -7.17
CA LEU A 38 16.44 45.53 -7.82
C LEU A 38 15.28 45.76 -8.79
N CYS A 39 14.76 44.71 -9.40
CA CYS A 39 13.73 44.80 -10.43
C CYS A 39 12.41 44.14 -10.01
N GLU A 40 12.28 43.72 -8.75
CA GLU A 40 11.13 42.94 -8.24
C GLU A 40 10.79 41.73 -9.13
N ALA A 41 11.81 41.14 -9.75
CA ALA A 41 11.65 40.04 -10.69
C ALA A 41 11.64 38.70 -9.94
N GLU A 42 10.73 37.80 -10.35
CA GLU A 42 10.78 36.41 -9.90
C GLU A 42 11.88 35.67 -10.67
N VAL A 43 12.93 35.25 -9.96
CA VAL A 43 14.13 34.64 -10.54
C VAL A 43 14.39 33.30 -9.88
N GLY A 44 14.57 32.25 -10.69
CA GLY A 44 15.01 30.93 -10.27
C GLY A 44 16.32 30.53 -10.95
N LEU A 45 17.24 29.94 -10.19
CA LEU A 45 18.51 29.40 -10.69
C LEU A 45 18.73 28.01 -10.10
N ILE A 46 19.03 27.04 -10.96
CA ILE A 46 19.33 25.66 -10.57
C ILE A 46 20.65 25.26 -11.22
N VAL A 47 21.59 24.73 -10.43
CA VAL A 47 22.92 24.33 -10.89
C VAL A 47 23.25 22.95 -10.33
N PHE A 48 23.49 21.99 -11.22
CA PHE A 48 24.04 20.68 -10.87
C PHE A 48 25.54 20.66 -11.07
N SER A 49 26.30 20.23 -10.06
CA SER A 49 27.73 19.97 -10.22
C SER A 49 27.96 18.67 -11.01
N SER A 50 29.18 18.50 -11.53
CA SER A 50 29.62 17.21 -12.09
C SER A 50 29.61 16.05 -11.10
N THR A 51 29.45 16.33 -9.80
CA THR A 51 29.33 15.32 -8.74
C THR A 51 27.87 15.06 -8.35
N GLY A 52 26.90 15.61 -9.10
CA GLY A 52 25.47 15.48 -8.82
C GLY A 52 24.94 16.34 -7.67
N LYS A 53 25.74 17.26 -7.11
CA LYS A 53 25.27 18.14 -6.04
C LYS A 53 24.41 19.26 -6.63
N LEU A 54 23.22 19.43 -6.06
CA LEU A 54 22.30 20.50 -6.38
C LEU A 54 22.68 21.79 -5.62
N TYR A 55 22.69 22.90 -6.35
CA TYR A 55 22.76 24.24 -5.80
C TYR A 55 21.68 25.09 -6.47
N ASP A 56 20.78 25.65 -5.69
CA ASP A 56 19.68 26.45 -6.20
C ASP A 56 19.53 27.80 -5.49
N PHE A 57 18.82 28.70 -6.15
CA PHE A 57 18.34 29.96 -5.60
C PHE A 57 17.00 30.28 -6.24
N ALA A 58 16.05 30.72 -5.42
CA ALA A 58 14.78 31.26 -5.87
C ALA A 58 14.47 32.52 -5.07
N SER A 59 13.81 33.48 -5.70
CA SER A 59 13.35 34.71 -5.05
C SER A 59 12.24 34.44 -4.03
N SER A 60 11.37 33.46 -4.32
CA SER A 60 10.25 33.01 -3.47
C SER A 60 10.52 31.59 -2.97
N SER A 61 10.16 30.59 -3.76
CA SER A 61 10.40 29.16 -3.55
C SER A 61 10.72 28.51 -4.87
N THR A 62 11.72 27.64 -4.91
CA THR A 62 12.09 26.90 -6.13
C THR A 62 10.91 26.16 -6.73
N LYS A 63 10.02 25.60 -5.88
CA LYS A 63 8.78 24.96 -6.33
C LYS A 63 7.82 25.95 -7.00
N ALA A 64 7.59 27.10 -6.37
CA ALA A 64 6.68 28.13 -6.88
C ALA A 64 7.13 28.68 -8.24
N VAL A 65 8.44 28.94 -8.41
CA VAL A 65 8.99 29.40 -9.69
C VAL A 65 8.86 28.33 -10.78
N ILE A 66 9.13 27.06 -10.45
CA ILE A 66 8.97 25.94 -11.40
C ILE A 66 7.50 25.75 -11.77
N GLU A 67 6.58 25.80 -10.80
CA GLU A 67 5.14 25.69 -11.05
C GLU A 67 4.63 26.84 -11.91
N ARG A 68 5.05 28.07 -11.64
CA ARG A 68 4.71 29.24 -12.47
C ARG A 68 5.24 29.08 -13.89
N TYR A 69 6.47 28.61 -14.05
CA TYR A 69 7.03 28.31 -15.36
C TYR A 69 6.23 27.24 -16.09
N ASN A 70 5.86 26.15 -15.41
CA ASN A 70 5.09 25.06 -16.01
C ASN A 70 3.69 25.52 -16.43
N ARG A 71 2.99 26.32 -15.62
CA ARG A 71 1.69 26.89 -15.99
C ARG A 71 1.78 27.78 -17.23
N LEU A 72 2.74 28.72 -17.26
CA LEU A 72 2.92 29.61 -18.41
C LEU A 72 3.45 28.90 -19.65
N LYS A 73 4.20 27.80 -19.46
CA LYS A 73 4.64 26.93 -20.53
C LYS A 73 3.43 26.22 -21.14
N GLU A 74 2.55 25.66 -20.32
CA GLU A 74 1.30 25.03 -20.75
C GLU A 74 0.43 26.03 -21.54
N GLU A 75 0.18 27.22 -20.97
CA GLU A 75 -0.59 28.29 -21.64
C GLU A 75 0.04 28.74 -22.97
N ARG A 76 1.38 28.78 -23.06
CA ARG A 76 2.09 29.11 -24.30
C ARG A 76 2.04 27.98 -25.32
N ILE A 77 2.13 26.72 -24.89
CA ILE A 77 2.06 25.56 -25.78
C ILE A 77 0.66 25.45 -26.37
N GLN A 78 -0.39 25.67 -25.57
CA GLN A 78 -1.78 25.78 -26.04
C GLN A 78 -1.96 26.86 -27.12
N LEU A 79 -1.24 27.99 -27.03
CA LEU A 79 -1.31 29.08 -28.01
C LEU A 79 -0.49 28.82 -29.29
N LEU A 80 0.55 27.99 -29.24
CA LEU A 80 1.48 27.81 -30.37
C LEU A 80 1.31 26.50 -31.13
N ASN A 81 0.81 25.41 -30.53
CA ASN A 81 0.70 24.11 -31.21
C ASN A 81 -0.41 23.21 -30.63
N PRO A 82 -1.65 23.24 -31.18
CA PRO A 82 -2.69 22.28 -30.79
C PRO A 82 -2.36 20.81 -31.17
N ILE A 83 -1.34 20.55 -32.00
CA ILE A 83 -1.05 19.20 -32.51
C ILE A 83 -0.11 18.39 -31.59
N SER A 84 0.65 19.04 -30.71
CA SER A 84 1.69 18.37 -29.89
C SER A 84 1.26 18.02 -28.45
N GLU A 85 0.26 18.69 -27.88
CA GLU A 85 -0.32 18.28 -26.58
C GLU A 85 -1.23 17.07 -26.74
N ASP A 86 -2.06 17.04 -27.79
CA ASP A 86 -2.89 15.88 -28.12
C ASP A 86 -2.04 14.63 -28.27
N GLN A 87 -0.93 14.70 -29.02
CA GLN A 87 -0.02 13.55 -29.17
C GLN A 87 0.67 13.13 -27.87
N PHE A 88 0.99 14.08 -26.98
CA PHE A 88 1.60 13.77 -25.69
C PHE A 88 0.61 13.08 -24.76
N TRP A 89 -0.59 13.65 -24.58
CA TRP A 89 -1.65 13.05 -23.77
C TRP A 89 -2.19 11.77 -24.38
N GLU A 90 -2.19 11.63 -25.70
CA GLU A 90 -2.51 10.38 -26.41
C GLU A 90 -1.45 9.30 -26.13
N THR A 91 -0.17 9.66 -26.12
CA THR A 91 0.92 8.73 -25.75
C THR A 91 0.82 8.30 -24.29
N GLU A 92 0.56 9.24 -23.38
CA GLU A 92 0.39 8.95 -21.95
C GLU A 92 -0.87 8.10 -21.70
N ALA A 93 -1.98 8.43 -22.35
CA ALA A 93 -3.21 7.65 -22.28
C ALA A 93 -3.02 6.24 -22.87
N ALA A 94 -2.25 6.08 -23.95
CA ALA A 94 -1.91 4.78 -24.51
C ALA A 94 -1.05 3.95 -23.55
N SER A 95 -0.06 4.57 -22.91
CA SER A 95 0.77 3.95 -21.88
C SER A 95 -0.07 3.47 -20.69
N LEU A 96 -0.96 4.31 -20.17
CA LEU A 96 -1.87 3.95 -19.07
C LEU A 96 -2.85 2.84 -19.47
N ARG A 97 -3.39 2.88 -20.69
CA ARG A 97 -4.25 1.81 -21.22
C ARG A 97 -3.50 0.48 -21.32
N GLN A 98 -2.23 0.50 -21.74
CA GLN A 98 -1.41 -0.71 -21.79
C GLN A 98 -1.15 -1.28 -20.38
N GLN A 99 -0.85 -0.43 -19.40
CA GLN A 99 -0.69 -0.87 -18.00
C GLN A 99 -1.98 -1.49 -17.44
N LEU A 100 -3.13 -0.89 -17.76
CA LEU A 100 -4.44 -1.39 -17.33
C LEU A 100 -4.77 -2.73 -17.99
N GLN A 101 -4.51 -2.88 -19.29
CA GLN A 101 -4.68 -4.15 -20.00
C GLN A 101 -3.78 -5.25 -19.41
N TYR A 102 -2.51 -4.93 -19.14
CA TYR A 102 -1.60 -5.87 -18.49
C TYR A 102 -2.12 -6.31 -17.12
N LEU A 103 -2.57 -5.36 -16.28
CA LEU A 103 -3.09 -5.69 -14.95
C LEU A 103 -4.37 -6.52 -15.01
N GLN A 104 -5.27 -6.20 -15.94
CA GLN A 104 -6.49 -6.97 -16.18
C GLN A 104 -6.18 -8.40 -16.63
N GLU A 105 -5.20 -8.56 -17.52
CA GLU A 105 -4.77 -9.87 -18.01
C GLU A 105 -4.13 -10.69 -16.89
N MET A 106 -3.28 -10.08 -16.06
CA MET A 106 -2.72 -10.72 -14.86
C MET A 106 -3.80 -11.15 -13.88
N HIS A 107 -4.80 -10.30 -13.64
CA HIS A 107 -5.94 -10.65 -12.77
C HIS A 107 -6.76 -11.82 -13.34
N ARG A 108 -7.01 -11.81 -14.66
CA ARG A 108 -7.69 -12.90 -15.36
C ARG A 108 -6.93 -14.22 -15.23
N GLN A 109 -5.61 -14.19 -15.42
CA GLN A 109 -4.74 -15.36 -15.24
C GLN A 109 -4.73 -15.87 -13.79
N LEU A 110 -4.70 -14.97 -12.80
CA LEU A 110 -4.82 -15.34 -11.38
C LEU A 110 -6.17 -16.01 -11.05
N LEU A 111 -7.23 -15.68 -11.79
CA LEU A 111 -8.54 -16.36 -11.70
C LEU A 111 -8.59 -17.70 -12.47
N GLY A 112 -7.51 -18.08 -13.15
CA GLY A 112 -7.44 -19.30 -13.97
C GLY A 112 -8.03 -19.15 -15.37
N GLU A 113 -8.36 -17.93 -15.79
CA GLU A 113 -8.89 -17.64 -17.11
C GLU A 113 -7.76 -17.23 -18.08
N GLY A 114 -7.90 -17.53 -19.37
CA GLY A 114 -7.00 -16.95 -20.37
C GLY A 114 -5.56 -17.47 -20.40
N LEU A 115 -5.33 -18.67 -19.87
CA LEU A 115 -4.00 -19.26 -19.72
C LEU A 115 -3.35 -19.71 -21.05
N SER A 116 -4.07 -19.62 -22.16
CA SER A 116 -3.58 -19.93 -23.51
C SER A 116 -2.50 -18.93 -23.91
N GLY A 117 -1.25 -19.38 -24.04
CA GLY A 117 -0.10 -18.56 -24.43
C GLY A 117 0.98 -18.42 -23.36
N LEU A 118 0.72 -18.88 -22.14
CA LEU A 118 1.74 -18.99 -21.10
C LEU A 118 2.63 -20.21 -21.33
N THR A 119 3.92 -20.09 -21.03
CA THR A 119 4.81 -21.25 -21.04
C THR A 119 4.57 -22.11 -19.81
N PHE A 120 5.00 -23.38 -19.85
CA PHE A 120 4.94 -24.26 -18.68
C PHE A 120 5.59 -23.65 -17.43
N LYS A 121 6.70 -22.93 -17.60
CA LYS A 121 7.40 -22.26 -16.50
C LYS A 121 6.56 -21.13 -15.90
N ASP A 122 5.84 -20.39 -16.74
CA ASP A 122 4.97 -19.31 -16.28
C ASP A 122 3.76 -19.85 -15.52
N LEU A 123 3.17 -20.95 -16.01
CA LEU A 123 2.07 -21.66 -15.34
C LEU A 123 2.52 -22.21 -13.98
N GLN A 124 3.68 -22.85 -13.91
CA GLN A 124 4.23 -23.35 -12.65
C GLN A 124 4.50 -22.21 -11.66
N ASN A 125 4.97 -21.05 -12.13
CA ASN A 125 5.18 -19.89 -11.27
C ASN A 125 3.85 -19.33 -10.73
N LEU A 126 2.83 -19.24 -11.59
CA LEU A 126 1.49 -18.80 -11.22
C LEU A 126 0.85 -19.74 -10.17
N GLU A 127 0.96 -21.05 -10.37
CA GLU A 127 0.50 -22.06 -9.42
C GLU A 127 1.18 -21.89 -8.05
N ASN A 128 2.51 -21.80 -8.02
CA ASN A 128 3.26 -21.59 -6.79
C ASN A 128 2.85 -20.28 -6.08
N GLN A 129 2.64 -19.20 -6.85
CA GLN A 129 2.22 -17.90 -6.31
C GLN A 129 0.83 -17.98 -5.66
N LEU A 130 -0.12 -18.65 -6.32
CA LEU A 130 -1.46 -18.87 -5.78
C LEU A 130 -1.44 -19.76 -4.54
N GLU A 131 -0.66 -20.84 -4.56
CA GLU A 131 -0.51 -21.76 -3.43
C GLU A 131 0.06 -21.04 -2.19
N MET A 132 1.15 -20.29 -2.36
CA MET A 132 1.76 -19.51 -1.29
C MET A 132 0.80 -18.46 -0.72
N SER A 133 0.08 -17.75 -1.60
CA SER A 133 -0.88 -16.71 -1.20
C SER A 133 -2.05 -17.31 -0.42
N LEU A 134 -2.59 -18.44 -0.90
CA LEU A 134 -3.69 -19.16 -0.27
C LEU A 134 -3.29 -19.75 1.07
N LYS A 135 -2.08 -20.31 1.18
CA LYS A 135 -1.51 -20.76 2.45
C LYS A 135 -1.42 -19.61 3.45
N GLY A 136 -0.94 -18.44 3.02
CA GLY A 136 -0.88 -17.22 3.84
C GLY A 136 -2.26 -16.79 4.36
N ILE A 137 -3.26 -16.76 3.47
CA ILE A 137 -4.65 -16.42 3.82
C ILE A 137 -5.22 -17.40 4.84
N ARG A 138 -5.03 -18.71 4.63
CA ARG A 138 -5.49 -19.75 5.57
C ARG A 138 -4.86 -19.61 6.94
N MET A 139 -3.53 -19.47 7.02
CA MET A 139 -2.82 -19.28 8.29
C MET A 139 -3.34 -18.06 9.05
N LYS A 140 -3.57 -16.93 8.35
CA LYS A 140 -4.11 -15.72 8.97
C LYS A 140 -5.53 -15.95 9.48
N LYS A 141 -6.39 -16.60 8.68
CA LYS A 141 -7.77 -16.91 9.07
C LYS A 141 -7.82 -17.85 10.29
N GLU A 142 -7.01 -18.89 10.29
CA GLU A 142 -6.89 -19.84 11.40
C GLU A 142 -6.41 -19.15 12.68
N SER A 143 -5.38 -18.30 12.58
CA SER A 143 -4.88 -17.53 13.72
C SER A 143 -5.92 -16.58 14.29
N SER A 144 -6.69 -15.88 13.44
CA SER A 144 -7.76 -14.98 13.89
C SER A 144 -8.91 -15.75 14.56
N ILE A 145 -9.36 -16.86 13.98
CA ILE A 145 -10.42 -17.71 14.57
C ILE A 145 -9.96 -18.31 15.90
N HIS A 146 -8.71 -18.74 15.99
CA HIS A 146 -8.15 -19.28 17.22
C HIS A 146 -8.13 -18.23 18.34
N GLN A 147 -7.69 -17.01 18.01
CA GLN A 147 -7.69 -15.89 18.93
C GLN A 147 -9.10 -15.55 19.44
N GLU A 148 -10.08 -15.49 18.55
CA GLU A 148 -11.49 -15.22 18.92
C GLU A 148 -12.05 -16.32 19.83
N ASN A 149 -11.77 -17.59 19.55
CA ASN A 149 -12.19 -18.70 20.42
C ASN A 149 -11.61 -18.58 21.83
N ILE A 150 -10.33 -18.23 21.96
CA ILE A 150 -9.69 -18.02 23.27
C ILE A 150 -10.42 -16.91 24.05
N GLU A 151 -10.74 -15.80 23.39
CA GLU A 151 -11.44 -14.67 24.00
C GLU A 151 -12.86 -15.04 24.45
N LEU A 152 -13.60 -15.78 23.60
CA LEU A 152 -14.94 -16.27 23.92
C LEU A 152 -14.91 -17.25 25.10
N HIS A 153 -13.97 -18.20 25.13
CA HIS A 153 -13.82 -19.13 26.25
C HIS A 153 -13.55 -18.41 27.56
N LYS A 154 -12.68 -17.39 27.55
CA LYS A 154 -12.40 -16.55 28.72
C LYS A 154 -13.68 -15.85 29.21
N LYS A 155 -14.48 -15.30 28.29
CA LYS A 155 -15.74 -14.60 28.62
C LYS A 155 -16.79 -15.55 29.19
N VAL A 156 -16.91 -16.77 28.64
CA VAL A 156 -17.80 -17.82 29.18
C VAL A 156 -17.37 -18.19 30.60
N SER A 157 -16.08 -18.42 30.84
CA SER A 157 -15.57 -18.75 32.17
C SER A 157 -15.86 -17.65 33.19
N GLN A 158 -15.68 -16.38 32.81
CA GLN A 158 -15.98 -15.24 33.67
C GLN A 158 -17.48 -15.17 33.98
N MET A 159 -18.34 -15.31 32.98
CA MET A 159 -19.79 -15.29 33.15
C MET A 159 -20.29 -16.43 34.04
N CYS A 160 -19.73 -17.64 33.89
CA CYS A 160 -20.04 -18.78 34.76
C CYS A 160 -19.67 -18.48 36.22
N GLN A 161 -18.50 -17.85 36.45
CA GLN A 161 -18.07 -17.47 37.78
C GLN A 161 -18.96 -16.39 38.39
N GLU A 162 -19.30 -15.34 37.64
CA GLU A 162 -20.22 -14.29 38.09
C GLU A 162 -21.62 -14.83 38.39
N ASN A 163 -22.17 -15.70 37.53
CA ASN A 163 -23.45 -16.36 37.75
C ASN A 163 -23.45 -17.24 39.01
N LYS A 164 -22.33 -17.93 39.30
CA LYS A 164 -22.17 -18.71 40.53
C LYS A 164 -22.24 -17.82 41.77
N GLU A 165 -21.56 -16.67 41.75
CA GLU A 165 -21.58 -15.71 42.86
C GLU A 165 -22.95 -15.03 43.02
N LEU A 166 -23.63 -14.69 41.92
CA LEU A 166 -24.99 -14.15 41.97
C LEU A 166 -25.99 -15.15 42.55
N ARG A 167 -25.93 -16.42 42.13
CA ARG A 167 -26.79 -17.49 42.71
C ARG A 167 -26.55 -17.65 44.20
N LYS A 168 -25.30 -17.60 44.67
CA LYS A 168 -25.00 -17.62 46.12
C LYS A 168 -25.62 -16.43 46.85
N LYS A 169 -25.65 -15.24 46.26
CA LYS A 169 -26.26 -14.04 46.88
C LYS A 169 -27.78 -14.13 46.95
N VAL A 170 -28.43 -14.66 45.90
CA VAL A 170 -29.89 -14.82 45.85
C VAL A 170 -30.36 -15.90 46.82
N TYR A 171 -29.76 -17.09 46.78
CA TYR A 171 -30.18 -18.22 47.61
C TYR A 171 -29.52 -18.29 48.99
N GLY A 172 -28.43 -17.54 49.21
CA GLY A 172 -27.77 -17.44 50.52
C GLY A 172 -28.38 -16.39 51.45
N ALA A 173 -29.32 -15.57 50.94
CA ALA A 173 -30.07 -14.60 51.74
C ALA A 173 -31.42 -15.14 52.26
N GLU A 174 -31.91 -16.27 51.72
CA GLU A 174 -33.13 -16.93 52.18
C GLU A 174 -32.79 -18.04 53.18
N GLY A 175 -32.46 -17.61 54.39
CA GLY A 175 -32.20 -18.50 55.50
C GLY A 175 -32.55 -17.83 56.80
N ILE A 176 -33.84 -17.48 56.97
CA ILE A 176 -34.68 -17.56 58.20
C ILE A 176 -36.11 -17.25 57.72
N ASP A 177 -36.90 -18.26 57.34
CA ASP A 177 -38.20 -18.54 57.97
C ASP A 177 -38.95 -19.70 57.31
N GLN A 178 -39.73 -20.36 58.16
CA GLN A 178 -40.22 -21.73 58.04
C GLN A 178 -41.33 -21.97 57.02
N ALA A 179 -41.32 -23.22 56.52
CA ALA A 179 -42.45 -24.13 56.36
C ALA A 179 -43.44 -23.95 55.18
N ASN A 180 -43.55 -25.06 54.46
CA ASN A 180 -44.78 -25.67 53.94
C ASN A 180 -45.40 -25.07 52.66
N GLY A 181 -45.39 -25.85 51.58
CA GLY A 181 -46.21 -25.57 50.39
C GLY A 181 -45.69 -26.27 49.13
N SER A 182 -46.26 -27.42 48.82
CA SER A 182 -46.10 -28.11 47.53
C SER A 182 -46.28 -27.17 46.35
N SER A 183 -45.35 -27.17 45.38
CA SER A 183 -45.68 -27.12 43.94
C SER A 183 -44.47 -27.48 43.10
N GLN A 184 -44.62 -28.62 42.46
CA GLN A 184 -43.85 -29.13 41.35
C GLN A 184 -43.79 -28.11 40.20
N VAL A 185 -42.60 -27.69 39.79
CA VAL A 185 -42.35 -27.24 38.41
C VAL A 185 -41.10 -27.95 37.91
N SER A 186 -41.36 -29.06 37.23
CA SER A 186 -40.41 -29.72 36.36
C SER A 186 -40.12 -28.81 35.17
N HIS A 187 -38.84 -28.51 34.91
CA HIS A 187 -38.33 -28.55 33.54
C HIS A 187 -36.84 -28.88 33.63
N GLY A 188 -36.54 -30.16 33.41
CA GLY A 188 -35.17 -30.62 33.22
C GLY A 188 -34.64 -30.15 31.87
N LEU A 189 -33.33 -29.94 31.82
CA LEU A 189 -32.51 -30.50 30.75
C LEU A 189 -31.09 -30.70 31.31
N LEU A 190 -30.84 -31.97 31.64
CA LEU A 190 -29.60 -32.73 31.51
C LEU A 190 -28.28 -31.94 31.53
N GLY A 191 -27.45 -32.33 32.51
CA GLY A 191 -26.02 -32.07 32.48
C GLY A 191 -25.41 -32.54 31.16
N TYR A 192 -24.71 -31.61 30.51
CA TYR A 192 -23.69 -31.93 29.55
C TYR A 192 -22.37 -31.45 30.13
N GLU A 193 -21.53 -32.40 30.53
CA GLU A 193 -20.09 -32.21 30.64
C GLU A 193 -19.59 -31.66 29.30
N PHE A 194 -19.27 -30.38 29.24
CA PHE A 194 -18.53 -29.82 28.09
C PHE A 194 -17.04 -30.02 28.34
N GLN A 195 -16.62 -31.28 28.38
CA GLN A 195 -15.21 -31.67 28.42
C GLN A 195 -14.93 -32.67 27.31
N ALA A 196 -15.04 -32.20 26.06
CA ALA A 196 -14.38 -32.82 24.92
C ALA A 196 -13.73 -31.71 24.09
N PRO A 197 -12.43 -31.80 23.76
CA PRO A 197 -11.82 -30.90 22.81
C PRO A 197 -12.47 -31.14 21.45
N THR A 198 -13.18 -30.13 20.95
CA THR A 198 -13.78 -30.15 19.62
C THR A 198 -12.66 -30.08 18.58
N ASN A 199 -12.17 -31.24 18.14
CA ASN A 199 -11.28 -31.34 17.00
C ASN A 199 -12.10 -31.12 15.72
N LEU A 200 -12.10 -29.87 15.24
CA LEU A 200 -12.60 -29.51 13.92
C LEU A 200 -11.54 -29.87 12.89
N GLN A 201 -11.64 -31.06 12.28
CA GLN A 201 -10.89 -31.37 11.06
C GLN A 201 -11.60 -30.72 9.85
N LEU A 202 -10.83 -30.00 9.03
CA LEU A 202 -11.30 -29.55 7.71
C LEU A 202 -11.63 -30.78 6.85
N SER A 203 -12.85 -30.84 6.34
CA SER A 203 -13.23 -31.79 5.31
C SER A 203 -12.41 -31.54 4.04
N GLN A 204 -11.71 -32.58 3.56
CA GLN A 204 -11.09 -32.56 2.24
C GLN A 204 -12.18 -32.61 1.15
N PRO A 205 -11.98 -31.91 0.00
CA PRO A 205 -12.94 -31.95 -1.09
C PRO A 205 -13.00 -33.37 -1.68
N GLN A 206 -14.20 -33.96 -1.71
CA GLN A 206 -14.43 -35.21 -2.41
C GLN A 206 -14.24 -35.00 -3.92
N SER A 207 -13.25 -35.68 -4.49
CA SER A 207 -13.07 -35.83 -5.93
C SER A 207 -14.27 -36.58 -6.50
N GLN A 208 -15.20 -35.88 -7.14
CA GLN A 208 -16.20 -36.50 -8.00
C GLN A 208 -15.52 -36.91 -9.32
N GLU A 209 -15.08 -38.17 -9.40
CA GLU A 209 -14.81 -38.82 -10.69
C GLU A 209 -16.10 -38.84 -11.51
N ARG A 210 -16.22 -37.93 -12.47
CA ARG A 210 -17.21 -38.07 -13.55
C ARG A 210 -16.66 -39.09 -14.54
N SER A 211 -17.19 -40.30 -14.43
CA SER A 211 -17.18 -41.31 -15.49
C SER A 211 -17.73 -40.70 -16.79
N PHE A 212 -16.86 -40.48 -17.76
CA PHE A 212 -17.26 -40.26 -19.15
C PHE A 212 -17.66 -41.61 -19.72
N MET A 213 -18.96 -41.88 -19.76
CA MET A 213 -19.51 -42.94 -20.60
C MET A 213 -19.49 -42.48 -22.05
N ASN A 214 -18.71 -43.21 -22.86
CA ASN A 214 -18.76 -43.25 -24.30
C ASN A 214 -20.20 -43.41 -24.82
N THR A 215 -20.59 -42.63 -25.83
CA THR A 215 -21.55 -43.08 -26.85
C THR A 215 -21.30 -42.30 -28.15
N ILE A 216 -20.81 -43.06 -29.14
CA ILE A 216 -20.91 -42.99 -30.61
C ILE A 216 -21.06 -41.60 -31.26
#